data_AF-A0AAJ2TTK2-F1
#
_entry.id   AF-A0AAJ2TTK2-F1
#
_cell.length_a   1.000
_cell.length_b   1.000
_cell.length_c   1.000
_cell.angle_alpha   90.00
_cell.angle_beta   90.00
_cell.angle_gamma   90.00
#
_symmetry.space_group_name_H-M   'P 1'
#
loop_
_entity.id
_entity.type
_entity.pdbx_description
1 polymer ?
#
loop_
_entity_poly.entity_id
_entity_poly.type
_entity_poly.pdbx_seq_one_letter_code
_entity_poly.pdbx_strand_id
1 'polypeptide(L)' 'MTTPTPETTPTPENGTDAMPSAEWWRSAVIYQIYPRSFADSSGDGVGDLRGVTAHLDDLASLGV' A
#
# COMPACT_ATOMS: atom_id res chain seq x y z
N MET A 1 7.00 12.88 52.52
CA MET A 1 7.38 12.87 51.11
C MET A 1 6.27 12.16 50.35
N THR A 2 5.42 12.90 49.66
CA THR A 2 4.25 12.37 48.93
C THR A 2 4.64 12.28 47.46
N THR A 3 4.69 11.08 46.89
CA THR A 3 4.90 10.86 45.46
C THR A 3 3.58 11.11 44.72
N PRO A 4 3.54 11.93 43.64
CA PRO A 4 2.35 12.01 42.80
C PRO A 4 2.25 10.76 41.90
N THR A 5 1.04 10.19 41.84
CA THR A 5 0.61 9.15 40.89
C THR A 5 0.79 9.63 39.44
N PRO A 6 1.32 8.81 38.50
CA PRO A 6 1.29 9.17 37.09
C PRO A 6 -0.14 9.04 36.53
N GLU A 7 -0.66 10.13 35.98
CA GLU A 7 -1.91 10.15 35.20
C GLU A 7 -1.83 9.15 34.03
N THR A 8 -2.88 8.35 33.88
CA THR A 8 -3.07 7.47 32.73
C THR A 8 -3.48 8.32 31.53
N THR A 9 -2.60 8.41 30.53
CA THR A 9 -2.90 8.97 29.21
C THR A 9 -4.14 8.28 28.60
N PRO A 10 -5.14 9.01 28.09
CA PRO A 10 -6.22 8.38 27.33
C PRO A 10 -5.66 7.86 25.99
N THR A 11 -5.64 6.54 25.85
CA THR A 11 -5.43 5.84 24.57
C THR A 11 -6.52 6.28 23.59
N PRO A 12 -6.22 6.65 22.34
CA PRO A 12 -7.26 6.91 21.35
C PRO A 12 -8.02 5.60 21.08
N GLU A 13 -9.24 5.52 21.60
CA GLU A 13 -10.20 4.47 21.29
C GLU A 13 -10.68 4.65 19.86
N ASN A 14 -10.01 3.94 18.94
CA ASN A 14 -10.35 3.99 17.53
C ASN A 14 -11.78 3.47 17.34
N GLY A 15 -12.61 4.30 16.73
CA GLY A 15 -14.07 4.19 16.70
C GLY A 15 -14.60 2.83 16.24
N THR A 16 -15.64 2.40 16.93
CA THR A 16 -16.49 1.27 16.59
C THR A 16 -17.21 1.53 15.27
N ASP A 17 -16.70 0.98 14.16
CA ASP A 17 -17.52 0.67 12.99
C ASP A 17 -17.33 -0.81 12.64
N ALA A 18 -17.91 -1.66 13.48
CA ALA A 18 -17.88 -3.11 13.36
C ALA A 18 -18.92 -3.60 12.35
N MET A 19 -18.84 -3.11 11.11
CA MET A 19 -19.13 -3.97 9.96
C MET A 19 -17.83 -4.72 9.67
N PRO A 20 -17.82 -6.03 9.38
CA PRO A 20 -16.61 -6.64 8.85
C PRO A 20 -16.37 -5.97 7.49
N SER A 21 -15.59 -4.90 7.49
CA SER A 21 -15.01 -4.32 6.29
C SER A 21 -14.25 -5.48 5.67
N ALA A 22 -14.84 -6.10 4.65
CA ALA A 22 -14.18 -7.18 3.93
C ALA A 22 -12.80 -6.65 3.57
N GLU A 23 -11.76 -7.27 4.13
CA GLU A 23 -10.41 -6.80 3.93
C GLU A 23 -10.12 -6.87 2.43
N TRP A 24 -10.01 -5.71 1.77
CA TRP A 24 -10.01 -5.60 0.31
C TRP A 24 -8.97 -6.53 -0.34
N TRP A 25 -7.82 -6.72 0.32
CA TRP A 25 -6.72 -7.56 -0.15
C TRP A 25 -7.08 -9.06 -0.19
N ARG A 26 -8.07 -9.52 0.58
CA ARG A 26 -8.55 -10.91 0.54
C ARG A 26 -9.34 -11.22 -0.73
N SER A 27 -9.85 -10.21 -1.42
CA SER A 27 -10.65 -10.35 -2.64
C SER A 27 -10.06 -9.63 -3.85
N ALA A 28 -8.92 -8.93 -3.69
CA ALA A 28 -8.27 -8.21 -4.76
C ALA A 28 -7.45 -9.12 -5.67
N VAL A 29 -7.34 -8.73 -6.95
CA VAL A 29 -6.32 -9.26 -7.85
C VAL A 29 -5.06 -8.43 -7.65
N ILE A 30 -3.92 -9.07 -7.45
CA ILE A 30 -2.64 -8.39 -7.17
C ILE A 30 -1.65 -8.74 -8.27
N TYR A 31 -1.15 -7.72 -8.97
CA TYR A 31 -0.08 -7.88 -9.95
C TYR A 31 1.27 -7.48 -9.35
N GLN A 32 2.19 -8.43 -9.27
CA GLN A 32 3.54 -8.19 -8.77
C GLN A 32 4.48 -7.90 -9.93
N ILE A 33 5.11 -6.73 -9.91
CA ILE A 33 6.09 -6.31 -10.91
C ILE A 33 7.49 -6.41 -10.33
N TYR A 34 8.40 -7.00 -11.10
CA TYR A 34 9.84 -6.88 -10.88
C TYR A 34 10.40 -5.79 -11.82
N PRO A 35 10.68 -4.56 -11.32
CA PRO A 35 10.89 -3.40 -12.18
C PRO A 35 12.03 -3.55 -13.18
N ARG A 36 13.17 -4.14 -12.78
CA ARG A 36 14.37 -4.26 -13.62
C ARG A 36 14.17 -5.05 -14.91
N SER A 37 13.10 -5.82 -15.02
CA SER A 37 12.77 -6.63 -16.20
C SER A 37 11.43 -6.28 -16.83
N PHE A 38 10.78 -5.19 -16.39
CA PHE A 38 9.44 -4.84 -16.86
C PHE A 38 9.47 -3.87 -18.06
N ALA A 39 9.93 -2.64 -17.85
CA ALA A 39 9.98 -1.63 -18.90
C ALA A 39 11.11 -0.63 -18.63
N ASP A 40 12.00 -0.46 -19.61
CA ASP A 40 13.10 0.52 -19.60
C ASP A 40 12.64 1.81 -20.28
N SER A 41 12.71 2.92 -19.57
CA SER A 41 12.41 4.26 -20.09
C SER A 41 13.66 5.12 -20.29
N SER A 42 14.80 4.68 -19.77
CA SER A 42 16.07 5.41 -19.76
C SER A 42 17.00 5.00 -20.90
N GLY A 43 16.78 3.82 -21.50
CA GLY A 43 17.55 3.27 -22.62
C GLY A 43 18.84 2.54 -22.20
N ASP A 44 18.99 2.20 -20.92
CA ASP A 44 20.16 1.49 -20.39
C ASP A 44 20.01 -0.05 -20.42
N GLY A 45 18.85 -0.56 -20.89
CA GLY A 45 18.52 -1.97 -20.98
C GLY A 45 17.97 -2.58 -19.70
N VAL A 46 17.73 -1.76 -18.66
CA VAL A 46 17.19 -2.18 -17.38
C VAL A 46 15.87 -1.45 -17.11
N GLY A 47 14.86 -2.20 -16.69
CA GLY A 47 13.58 -1.57 -16.37
C GLY A 47 13.62 -0.68 -15.12
N ASP A 48 12.78 0.35 -15.13
CA ASP A 48 12.77 1.42 -14.13
C ASP A 48 11.34 1.85 -13.73
N LEU A 49 11.21 2.68 -12.70
CA LEU A 49 9.90 3.10 -12.17
C LEU A 49 9.11 4.01 -13.12
N ARG A 50 9.79 4.78 -13.98
CA ARG A 50 9.10 5.58 -15.01
C ARG A 50 8.53 4.68 -16.09
N GLY A 51 9.25 3.62 -16.45
CA GLY A 51 8.73 2.54 -17.29
C GLY A 51 7.48 1.91 -16.70
N VAL A 52 7.46 1.58 -15.39
CA VAL A 52 6.25 1.08 -14.71
C VAL A 52 5.09 2.07 -14.80
N THR A 53 5.36 3.36 -14.53
CA THR A 53 4.33 4.40 -14.55
C THR A 53 3.68 4.56 -15.93
N ALA A 54 4.47 4.41 -17.00
CA ALA A 54 4.00 4.52 -18.37
C ALA A 54 3.00 3.43 -18.78
N HIS A 55 2.93 2.32 -18.03
CA HIS A 55 2.07 1.17 -18.30
C HIS A 55 0.93 1.00 -17.27
N LEU A 56 0.69 1.98 -16.40
CA LEU A 56 -0.41 1.89 -15.42
C LEU A 56 -1.78 1.78 -16.10
N ASP A 57 -1.98 2.44 -17.23
CA ASP A 57 -3.23 2.35 -17.99
C ASP A 57 -3.43 0.93 -18.56
N ASP A 58 -2.35 0.27 -19.00
CA ASP A 58 -2.41 -1.11 -19.48
C ASP A 58 -2.79 -2.08 -18.34
N LEU A 59 -2.20 -1.91 -17.16
CA LEU A 59 -2.53 -2.70 -15.96
C LEU A 59 -3.98 -2.48 -15.55
N ALA A 60 -4.44 -1.23 -15.53
CA ALA A 60 -5.84 -0.91 -15.25
C ALA A 60 -6.79 -1.56 -16.27
N SER A 61 -6.42 -1.59 -17.56
CA SER A 61 -7.22 -2.24 -18.60
C SER A 61 -7.32 -3.76 -18.42
N LEU A 62 -6.30 -4.39 -17.84
CA LEU A 62 -6.28 -5.80 -17.50
C LEU A 62 -7.16 -6.11 -16.27
N GLY A 63 -7.52 -5.10 -15.48
CA GLY A 63 -8.31 -5.24 -14.26
C GLY A 63 -7.51 -5.72 -13.06
N VAL A 64 -6.20 -5.40 -13.04
CA VAL A 64 -5.31 -5.67 -11.90
C VAL A 64 -5.02 -4.41 -11.07
#